data_AF-A0A514CNJ3-F1
#
_entry.id   AF-A0A514CNJ3-F1
#
_cell.length_a   1.000
_cell.length_b   1.000
_cell.length_c   1.000
_cell.angle_alpha   90.00
_cell.angle_beta   90.00
_cell.angle_gamma   90.00
#
_symmetry.space_group_name_H-M   'P 1'
#
loop_
_entity.id
_entity.type
_entity.pdbx_description
1 polymer ?
#
loop_
_entity_poly.entity_id
_entity_poly.type
_entity_poly.pdbx_seq_one_letter_code
_entity_poly.pdbx_strand_id
1 'polypeptide(L)'
;MKITPELFEKYLAGQCSRKEEPLVEQWLNNDSQELPPVSKALTSTMSASIWNRLDKNKKSRSTQDISLHQRIIRYAAVACFVLGSFYLGYLVKPETPPNSYQQVMAQAIDEMLYLSSSPESIKKISADKCELVFYGVVRIYNNSHVPKQVVCEGKTLTVSPGKVSYYLNTKTQGFRKITIRSGELLFYDKQLKNSPISICV
;
A
#
# COMPACT_ATOMS: atom_id res chain seq x y z
N MET A 1 0.06 -33.04 25.34
CA MET A 1 -1.20 -33.51 24.72
C MET A 1 -1.00 -33.54 23.21
N LYS A 2 -1.50 -34.55 22.48
CA LYS A 2 -1.29 -34.66 21.03
C LYS A 2 -2.39 -33.90 20.30
N ILE A 3 -2.03 -32.91 19.48
CA ILE A 3 -3.01 -32.27 18.59
C ILE A 3 -3.35 -33.24 17.46
N THR A 4 -4.64 -33.48 17.26
CA THR A 4 -5.17 -34.31 16.17
C THR A 4 -5.50 -33.45 14.94
N PRO A 5 -5.39 -33.98 13.71
CA PRO A 5 -5.73 -33.26 12.49
C PRO A 5 -7.17 -32.72 12.48
N GLU A 6 -8.10 -33.48 13.05
CA GLU A 6 -9.51 -33.10 13.18
C GLU A 6 -9.71 -31.82 14.00
N LEU A 7 -8.82 -31.54 14.96
CA LEU A 7 -8.90 -30.33 15.79
C LEU A 7 -8.46 -29.09 14.99
N PHE A 8 -7.48 -29.23 14.11
CA PHE A 8 -7.06 -28.15 13.21
C PHE A 8 -8.15 -27.81 12.18
N GLU A 9 -8.80 -28.83 11.61
CA GLU A 9 -9.90 -28.60 10.67
C GLU A 9 -11.06 -27.85 11.34
N LYS A 10 -11.39 -28.19 12.60
CA LYS A 10 -12.38 -27.46 13.40
C LYS A 10 -11.96 -26.02 13.69
N TYR A 11 -10.68 -25.78 13.97
CA TYR A 11 -10.15 -24.44 14.19
C TYR A 11 -10.26 -23.57 12.93
N LEU A 12 -9.86 -24.11 11.77
CA LEU A 12 -9.98 -23.42 10.47
C LEU A 12 -11.44 -23.14 10.09
N ALA A 13 -12.37 -24.02 10.47
CA ALA A 13 -13.79 -23.84 10.25
C ALA A 13 -14.47 -22.91 11.27
N GLY A 14 -13.76 -22.42 12.28
CA GLY A 14 -14.33 -21.60 13.37
C GLY A 14 -15.28 -22.37 14.30
N GLN A 15 -15.17 -23.71 14.33
CA GLN A 15 -16.04 -24.61 15.10
C GLN A 15 -15.36 -25.13 16.39
N CYS A 16 -14.24 -24.54 16.80
CA CYS A 16 -13.59 -24.88 18.07
C CYS A 16 -14.43 -24.44 19.26
N SER A 17 -14.50 -25.28 20.29
CA SER A 17 -15.07 -24.90 21.57
C SER A 17 -14.13 -23.96 22.34
N ARG A 18 -14.67 -23.15 23.26
CA ARG A 18 -13.89 -22.23 24.12
C ARG A 18 -12.78 -22.89 24.95
N LYS A 19 -12.80 -24.22 25.08
CA LYS A 19 -11.77 -25.00 25.78
C LYS A 19 -10.66 -25.51 24.84
N GLU A 20 -10.94 -25.59 23.54
CA GLU A 20 -10.04 -26.14 22.52
C GLU A 20 -9.22 -25.05 21.81
N GLU A 21 -9.82 -23.88 21.61
CA GLU A 21 -9.18 -22.71 21.00
C GLU A 21 -7.82 -22.33 21.63
N PRO A 22 -7.70 -22.15 22.97
CA PRO A 22 -6.42 -21.79 23.57
C PRO A 22 -5.35 -22.90 23.45
N LEU A 23 -5.76 -24.16 23.28
CA LEU A 23 -4.84 -25.29 23.11
C LEU A 23 -4.20 -25.29 21.72
N VAL A 24 -4.98 -24.93 20.69
CA VAL A 24 -4.49 -24.81 19.31
C VAL A 24 -3.58 -23.59 19.19
N GLU A 25 -3.96 -22.45 19.79
CA GLU A 25 -3.13 -21.24 19.83
C GLU A 25 -1.80 -21.45 20.57
N GLN A 26 -1.83 -22.15 21.71
CA GLN A 26 -0.61 -22.47 22.46
C GLN A 26 0.34 -23.37 21.67
N TRP A 27 -0.18 -24.25 20.81
CA TRP A 27 0.64 -25.09 19.93
C TRP A 27 1.17 -24.31 18.72
N LEU A 28 0.37 -23.43 18.12
CA LEU A 28 0.79 -22.54 17.03
C LEU A 28 1.90 -21.58 17.46
N ASN A 29 1.82 -21.07 18.69
CA ASN A 29 2.79 -20.13 19.25
C ASN A 29 4.05 -20.81 19.81
N ASN A 30 4.10 -22.15 19.81
CA ASN A 30 5.25 -22.86 20.31
C ASN A 30 6.30 -23.02 19.19
N ASP A 31 7.18 -22.02 19.08
CA ASP A 31 8.34 -21.97 18.15
C ASP A 31 9.36 -23.11 18.35
N SER A 32 9.13 -24.02 19.31
CA SER A 32 10.03 -25.13 19.63
C SER A 32 9.79 -26.41 18.82
N GLN A 33 8.85 -26.42 17.87
CA GLN A 33 8.78 -27.49 16.88
C GLN A 33 9.78 -27.23 15.75
N GLU A 34 10.99 -27.78 15.91
CA GLU A 34 11.88 -28.05 14.79
C GLU A 34 11.10 -28.86 13.73
N LEU A 35 10.66 -28.16 12.69
CA LEU A 35 10.11 -28.78 11.49
C LEU A 35 11.15 -29.79 11.00
N PRO A 36 10.80 -31.07 10.80
CA PRO A 36 11.75 -32.05 10.28
C PRO A 36 12.29 -31.49 8.97
N PRO A 37 13.62 -31.52 8.74
CA PRO A 37 14.23 -30.92 7.57
C PRO A 37 13.60 -31.55 6.33
N VAL A 38 12.74 -30.77 5.66
CA VAL A 38 12.07 -31.21 4.45
C VAL A 38 13.15 -31.50 3.44
N SER A 39 13.33 -32.78 3.09
CA SER A 39 14.41 -33.17 2.19
C SER A 39 14.22 -32.41 0.87
N LYS A 40 15.28 -31.76 0.40
CA LYS A 40 15.28 -30.98 -0.85
C LYS A 40 14.81 -31.82 -2.06
N ALA A 41 14.95 -33.14 -1.97
CA ALA A 41 14.44 -34.08 -2.96
C ALA A 41 12.91 -34.09 -3.02
N LEU A 42 12.21 -34.09 -1.88
CA LEU A 42 10.74 -34.17 -1.81
C LEU A 42 10.07 -32.87 -2.30
N THR A 43 10.68 -31.72 -2.04
CA THR A 43 10.18 -30.41 -2.51
C THR A 43 10.36 -30.23 -4.02
N SER A 44 11.42 -30.78 -4.60
CA SER A 44 11.66 -30.70 -6.05
C SER A 44 10.64 -31.53 -6.86
N THR A 45 10.30 -32.74 -6.41
CA THR A 45 9.32 -33.60 -7.08
C THR A 45 7.90 -33.10 -6.88
N MET A 46 7.57 -32.61 -5.69
CA MET A 46 6.24 -32.06 -5.40
C MET A 46 5.97 -30.78 -6.21
N SER A 47 6.94 -29.86 -6.27
CA SER A 47 6.81 -28.64 -7.09
C SER A 47 6.67 -28.95 -8.58
N ALA A 48 7.47 -29.87 -9.14
CA ALA A 48 7.36 -30.28 -10.54
C ALA A 48 5.96 -30.88 -10.87
N SER A 49 5.39 -31.66 -9.96
CA SER A 49 4.04 -32.24 -10.15
C SER A 49 2.93 -31.18 -10.14
N ILE A 50 3.04 -30.15 -9.29
CA ILE A 50 2.07 -29.06 -9.18
C ILE A 50 2.14 -28.18 -10.43
N TRP A 51 3.34 -27.84 -10.89
CA TRP A 51 3.55 -27.07 -12.12
C TRP A 51 3.06 -27.82 -13.36
N ASN A 52 3.29 -29.13 -13.45
CA ASN A 52 2.77 -29.95 -14.55
C ASN A 52 1.23 -30.03 -14.57
N ARG A 53 0.57 -30.04 -13.40
CA ARG A 53 -0.90 -29.99 -13.33
C ARG A 53 -1.46 -28.65 -13.78
N LEU A 54 -0.78 -27.54 -13.46
CA LEU A 54 -1.17 -26.19 -13.89
C LEU A 54 -1.01 -26.02 -15.41
N ASP A 55 0.08 -26.50 -15.99
CA ASP A 55 0.30 -26.42 -17.45
C ASP A 55 -0.65 -27.32 -18.25
N LYS A 56 -0.99 -28.50 -17.73
CA LYS A 56 -1.98 -29.39 -18.35
C LYS A 56 -3.38 -28.74 -18.38
N ASN A 57 -3.74 -28.01 -17.32
CA ASN A 57 -5.01 -27.28 -17.25
C ASN A 57 -5.05 -26.04 -18.16
N LYS A 58 -3.90 -25.39 -18.43
CA LYS A 58 -3.82 -24.31 -19.43
C LYS A 58 -4.03 -24.83 -20.86
N LYS A 59 -3.42 -25.96 -21.22
CA LYS A 59 -3.54 -26.55 -22.58
C LYS A 59 -4.94 -27.11 -22.87
N SER A 60 -5.67 -27.57 -21.86
CA SER A 60 -7.04 -28.08 -22.01
C SER A 60 -8.10 -27.00 -22.28
N ARG A 61 -7.80 -25.71 -22.10
CA ARG A 61 -8.80 -24.63 -22.16
C ARG A 61 -8.78 -23.80 -23.44
N SER A 62 -7.95 -24.17 -24.42
CA SER A 62 -7.66 -23.34 -25.59
C SER A 62 -8.63 -23.47 -26.76
N THR A 63 -9.58 -24.41 -26.76
CA THR A 63 -10.55 -24.57 -27.87
C THR A 63 -11.83 -25.23 -27.40
N GLN A 64 -12.48 -24.65 -26.38
CA GLN A 64 -13.91 -24.89 -26.22
C GLN A 64 -14.63 -23.71 -26.86
N ASP A 65 -15.20 -23.99 -28.02
CA ASP A 65 -15.98 -23.06 -28.82
C ASP A 65 -17.19 -22.58 -27.98
N ILE A 66 -17.08 -21.37 -27.46
CA ILE A 66 -18.12 -20.77 -26.62
C ILE A 66 -19.25 -20.36 -27.55
N SER A 67 -20.38 -21.08 -27.47
CA SER A 67 -21.55 -20.81 -28.30
C SER A 67 -21.96 -19.34 -28.21
N LEU A 68 -22.34 -18.76 -29.36
CA LEU A 68 -22.63 -17.33 -29.52
C LEU A 68 -23.64 -16.79 -28.48
N HIS A 69 -24.54 -17.64 -27.98
CA HIS A 69 -25.47 -17.32 -26.90
C HIS A 69 -24.79 -16.95 -25.57
N GLN A 70 -23.72 -17.64 -25.17
CA GLN A 70 -22.98 -17.29 -23.95
C GLN A 70 -22.19 -15.98 -24.11
N ARG A 71 -21.82 -15.63 -25.35
CA ARG A 71 -21.20 -14.34 -25.67
C ARG A 71 -22.17 -13.19 -25.46
N ILE A 72 -23.41 -13.32 -25.96
CA ILE A 72 -24.47 -12.30 -25.83
C ILE A 72 -24.86 -12.07 -24.36
N ILE A 73 -25.00 -13.14 -23.56
CA ILE A 73 -25.33 -13.02 -22.13
C ILE A 73 -24.21 -12.28 -21.36
N ARG A 74 -22.94 -12.52 -21.71
CA ARG A 74 -21.81 -11.79 -21.10
C ARG A 74 -21.83 -10.31 -21.47
N TYR A 75 -22.18 -9.94 -22.70
CA TYR A 75 -22.32 -8.53 -23.09
C TYR A 75 -23.51 -7.84 -22.41
N ALA A 76 -24.65 -8.52 -22.27
CA ALA A 76 -25.81 -7.98 -21.58
C ALA A 76 -25.53 -7.73 -20.08
N ALA A 77 -24.84 -8.64 -19.41
CA ALA A 77 -24.44 -8.47 -18.01
C ALA A 77 -23.52 -7.24 -17.81
N VAL A 78 -22.55 -7.02 -18.70
CA VAL A 78 -21.67 -5.84 -18.64
C VAL A 78 -22.43 -4.53 -18.87
N ALA A 79 -23.39 -4.51 -19.80
CA ALA A 79 -24.22 -3.33 -20.04
C ALA A 79 -25.08 -2.95 -18.82
N CYS A 80 -25.66 -3.92 -18.12
CA CYS A 80 -26.42 -3.69 -16.89
C CYS A 80 -25.52 -3.18 -15.74
N PHE A 81 -24.28 -3.65 -15.64
CA PHE A 81 -23.33 -3.14 -14.63
C PHE A 81 -22.90 -1.69 -14.89
N VAL A 82 -22.70 -1.28 -16.14
CA VAL A 82 -22.32 0.10 -16.48
C VAL A 82 -23.49 1.07 -16.25
N LEU A 83 -24.71 0.69 -16.60
CA LEU A 83 -25.90 1.54 -16.37
C LEU A 83 -26.31 1.59 -14.90
N GLY A 84 -26.24 0.47 -14.17
CA GLY A 84 -26.56 0.41 -12.74
C GLY A 84 -25.56 1.16 -11.85
N SER A 85 -24.27 1.10 -12.17
CA SER A 85 -23.24 1.85 -11.44
C SER A 85 -23.30 3.36 -11.68
N PHE A 86 -23.77 3.80 -12.85
CA PHE A 86 -23.96 5.22 -13.14
C PHE A 86 -25.08 5.84 -12.29
N TYR A 87 -26.19 5.12 -12.06
CA TYR A 87 -27.30 5.63 -11.23
C TYR A 87 -27.01 5.55 -9.71
N LEU A 88 -26.31 4.52 -9.22
CA LEU A 88 -25.89 4.49 -7.81
C LEU A 88 -24.76 5.49 -7.49
N GLY A 89 -23.87 5.77 -8.45
CA GLY A 89 -22.77 6.72 -8.28
C GLY A 89 -23.19 8.19 -8.17
N TYR A 90 -24.37 8.55 -8.67
CA TYR A 90 -24.89 9.92 -8.57
C TYR A 90 -25.59 10.23 -7.22
N LEU A 91 -26.10 9.21 -6.52
CA LEU A 91 -26.76 9.37 -5.23
C LEU A 91 -25.80 9.30 -4.04
N VAL A 92 -24.68 8.59 -4.21
CA VAL A 92 -23.58 8.61 -3.26
C VAL A 92 -22.70 9.82 -3.61
N LYS A 93 -22.99 10.98 -3.01
CA LYS A 93 -21.94 11.99 -2.84
C LYS A 93 -20.75 11.23 -2.24
N PRO A 94 -19.55 11.25 -2.84
CA PRO A 94 -18.40 10.76 -2.14
C PRO A 94 -18.35 11.61 -0.86
N GLU A 95 -18.59 10.97 0.29
CA GLU A 95 -18.10 11.50 1.54
C GLU A 95 -16.61 11.62 1.29
N THR A 96 -16.19 12.85 0.99
CA THR A 96 -14.80 13.24 1.04
C THR A 96 -14.30 12.67 2.35
N PRO A 97 -13.33 11.74 2.34
CA PRO A 97 -12.72 11.29 3.59
C PRO A 97 -12.36 12.56 4.35
N PRO A 98 -12.66 12.63 5.66
CA PRO A 98 -12.42 13.83 6.43
C PRO A 98 -11.01 14.30 6.10
N ASN A 99 -10.89 15.60 5.78
CA ASN A 99 -9.67 16.29 5.41
C ASN A 99 -8.63 16.31 6.56
N SER A 100 -8.46 15.23 7.31
CA SER A 100 -7.47 15.06 8.36
C SER A 100 -6.04 15.26 7.83
N TYR A 101 -5.81 15.03 6.53
CA TYR A 101 -4.52 15.32 5.89
C TYR A 101 -4.30 16.81 5.55
N GLN A 102 -5.38 17.60 5.43
CA GLN A 102 -5.32 19.06 5.22
C GLN A 102 -5.48 19.86 6.52
N GLN A 103 -5.88 19.22 7.63
CA GLN A 103 -6.20 19.91 8.88
C GLN A 103 -4.97 20.36 9.69
N VAL A 104 -3.77 19.89 9.36
CA VAL A 104 -2.54 20.37 10.00
C VAL A 104 -1.92 21.47 9.13
N MET A 105 -2.47 22.69 9.15
CA MET A 105 -1.76 23.99 8.97
C MET A 105 -2.75 25.09 8.54
N ALA A 106 -3.75 25.40 9.37
CA ALA A 106 -4.45 26.69 9.34
C ALA A 106 -4.12 27.48 10.62
N GLN A 107 -2.84 27.45 11.00
CA GLN A 107 -2.28 28.27 12.08
C GLN A 107 -1.48 29.38 11.42
N ALA A 108 -1.55 30.59 11.98
CA ALA A 108 -1.01 31.84 11.44
C ALA A 108 0.27 31.68 10.59
N ILE A 109 0.35 32.42 9.49
CA ILE A 109 1.52 32.46 8.61
C ILE A 109 2.75 32.74 9.46
N ASP A 110 3.70 31.81 9.49
CA ASP A 110 4.85 31.82 10.39
C ASP A 110 6.20 31.79 9.65
N GLU A 111 6.16 31.97 8.33
CA GLU A 111 7.32 31.95 7.44
C GLU A 111 8.14 30.63 7.48
N MET A 112 7.55 29.52 7.93
CA MET A 112 8.26 28.24 8.08
C MET A 112 8.06 27.28 6.91
N LEU A 113 9.05 26.40 6.74
CA LEU A 113 8.93 25.16 5.97
C LEU A 113 8.60 23.99 6.91
N TYR A 114 7.55 23.26 6.57
CA TYR A 114 7.08 22.09 7.28
C TYR A 114 7.40 20.84 6.47
N LEU A 115 8.19 19.93 7.05
CA LEU A 115 8.60 18.69 6.41
C LEU A 115 8.03 17.52 7.19
N SER A 116 7.45 16.57 6.48
CA SER A 116 6.92 15.35 7.08
C SER A 116 7.32 14.12 6.27
N SER A 117 8.02 13.20 6.94
CA SER A 117 8.19 11.82 6.51
C SER A 117 6.98 10.98 6.93
N SER A 118 6.28 11.31 8.00
CA SER A 118 5.07 10.59 8.39
C SER A 118 4.01 11.58 8.87
N PRO A 119 2.72 11.18 8.93
CA PRO A 119 1.66 12.05 9.45
C PRO A 119 1.96 12.59 10.86
N GLU A 120 2.75 11.85 11.64
CA GLU A 120 3.07 12.15 13.04
C GLU A 120 4.42 12.86 13.22
N SER A 121 5.30 12.86 12.22
CA SER A 121 6.63 13.49 12.31
C SER A 121 6.68 14.74 11.43
N ILE A 122 6.58 15.90 12.08
CA ILE A 122 6.68 17.20 11.41
C ILE A 122 7.93 17.93 11.93
N LYS A 123 8.87 18.21 11.02
CA LYS A 123 10.03 19.08 11.27
C LYS A 123 9.75 20.47 10.72
N LYS A 124 10.07 21.51 11.48
CA LYS A 124 9.93 22.91 11.08
C LYS A 124 11.29 23.52 10.78
N ILE A 125 11.40 24.28 9.71
CA ILE A 125 12.63 24.95 9.30
C ILE A 125 12.36 26.42 9.00
N SER A 126 13.10 27.30 9.67
CA SER A 126 13.12 28.75 9.41
C SER A 126 14.33 29.06 8.52
N ALA A 127 14.21 28.76 7.23
CA ALA A 127 15.24 29.11 6.24
C ALA A 127 14.59 29.32 4.87
N ASP A 128 15.19 30.17 4.04
CA ASP A 128 14.75 30.41 2.66
C ASP A 128 15.29 29.35 1.70
N LYS A 129 16.43 28.74 2.07
CA LYS A 129 17.06 27.63 1.39
C LYS A 129 17.42 26.57 2.43
N CYS A 130 17.07 25.31 2.15
CA CYS A 130 17.39 24.20 3.03
C CYS A 130 17.93 23.01 2.22
N GLU A 131 18.99 22.37 2.72
CA GLU A 131 19.52 21.14 2.16
C GLU A 131 18.99 19.92 2.93
N LEU A 132 18.42 18.98 2.18
CA LEU A 132 17.80 17.78 2.69
C LEU A 132 18.51 16.55 2.14
N VAL A 133 18.68 15.56 3.01
CA VAL A 133 19.12 14.22 2.64
C VAL A 133 18.06 13.24 3.10
N PHE A 134 17.34 12.65 2.15
CA PHE A 134 16.30 11.68 2.44
C PHE A 134 16.20 10.62 1.34
N TYR A 135 15.67 9.46 1.70
CA TYR A 135 15.36 8.39 0.77
C TYR A 135 13.89 8.01 0.86
N GLY A 136 13.19 7.94 -0.27
CA GLY A 136 11.75 7.71 -0.33
C GLY A 136 10.97 9.01 -0.53
N VAL A 137 9.87 9.19 0.18
CA VAL A 137 8.92 10.29 -0.04
C VAL A 137 9.00 11.28 1.11
N VAL A 138 8.94 12.58 0.80
CA VAL A 138 8.76 13.65 1.78
C VAL A 138 7.62 14.57 1.34
N ARG A 139 6.79 14.94 2.31
CA ARG A 139 5.77 15.97 2.16
C ARG A 139 6.34 17.28 2.69
N ILE A 140 6.31 18.32 1.87
CA ILE A 140 6.78 19.66 2.22
C ILE A 140 5.64 20.65 2.06
N TYR A 141 5.40 21.47 3.08
CA TYR A 141 4.46 22.57 3.06
C TYR A 141 5.19 23.88 3.37
N ASN A 142 5.02 24.87 2.50
CA ASN A 142 5.56 26.20 2.70
C ASN A 142 4.47 27.11 3.26
N ASN A 143 4.59 27.47 4.53
CA ASN A 143 3.65 28.38 5.21
C ASN A 143 4.09 29.85 5.16
N SER A 144 5.03 30.20 4.26
CA SER A 144 5.45 31.59 4.05
C SER A 144 4.74 32.21 2.85
N HIS A 145 4.81 33.54 2.75
CA HIS A 145 4.33 34.30 1.59
C HIS A 145 5.24 34.20 0.38
N VAL A 146 6.49 33.76 0.56
CA VAL A 146 7.52 33.74 -0.47
C VAL A 146 7.88 32.31 -0.89
N PRO A 147 8.25 32.07 -2.15
CA PRO A 147 8.75 30.76 -2.54
C PRO A 147 10.06 30.45 -1.81
N LYS A 148 10.18 29.22 -1.29
CA LYS A 148 11.39 28.74 -0.62
C LYS A 148 12.06 27.65 -1.44
N GLN A 149 13.36 27.46 -1.24
CA GLN A 149 14.17 26.51 -2.00
C GLN A 149 14.56 25.30 -1.16
N VAL A 150 14.41 24.13 -1.74
CA VAL A 150 14.84 22.86 -1.16
C VAL A 150 15.87 22.25 -2.08
N VAL A 151 17.05 21.97 -1.53
CA VAL A 151 18.15 21.31 -2.22
C VAL A 151 18.23 19.87 -1.72
N CYS A 152 18.36 18.91 -2.62
CA CYS A 152 18.67 17.53 -2.28
C CYS A 152 19.59 16.97 -3.36
N GLU A 153 20.73 16.41 -2.93
CA GLU A 153 21.76 15.85 -3.82
C GLU A 153 22.19 16.84 -4.93
N GLY A 154 22.38 18.12 -4.57
CA GLY A 154 22.77 19.19 -5.49
C GLY A 154 21.66 19.71 -6.42
N LYS A 155 20.48 19.10 -6.42
CA LYS A 155 19.33 19.56 -7.22
C LYS A 155 18.41 20.45 -6.39
N THR A 156 18.13 21.65 -6.91
CA THR A 156 17.29 22.64 -6.23
C THR A 156 15.88 22.63 -6.82
N LEU A 157 14.87 22.59 -5.94
CA LEU A 157 13.46 22.71 -6.31
C LEU A 157 12.78 23.81 -5.47
N THR A 158 11.90 24.57 -6.13
CA THR A 158 11.15 25.65 -5.48
C THR A 158 9.83 25.13 -4.91
N VAL A 159 9.53 25.51 -3.67
CA VAL A 159 8.29 25.20 -2.96
C VAL A 159 7.42 26.45 -2.93
N SER A 160 6.27 26.40 -3.60
CA SER A 160 5.34 27.54 -3.68
C SER A 160 4.63 27.81 -2.34
N PRO A 161 4.37 29.08 -2.01
CA PRO A 161 3.55 29.51 -0.87
C PRO A 161 2.20 28.77 -0.78
N GLY A 162 1.81 28.38 0.44
CA GLY A 162 0.48 27.86 0.76
C GLY A 162 0.14 26.53 0.09
N LYS A 163 1.09 25.85 -0.56
CA LYS A 163 0.85 24.59 -1.27
C LYS A 163 1.63 23.45 -0.63
N VAL A 164 0.94 22.33 -0.44
CA VAL A 164 1.58 21.05 -0.10
C VAL A 164 2.19 20.48 -1.39
N SER A 165 3.48 20.15 -1.34
CA SER A 165 4.20 19.49 -2.42
C SER A 165 4.81 18.19 -1.92
N TYR A 166 4.82 17.17 -2.76
CA TYR A 166 5.42 15.88 -2.47
C TYR A 166 6.66 15.69 -3.31
N TYR A 167 7.72 15.19 -2.68
CA TYR A 167 8.99 14.93 -3.34
C TYR A 167 9.38 13.48 -3.10
N LEU A 168 9.99 12.88 -4.11
CA LEU A 168 10.49 11.52 -4.09
C LEU A 168 11.98 11.55 -4.40
N ASN A 169 12.78 10.89 -3.58
CA ASN A 169 14.19 10.62 -3.84
C ASN A 169 14.44 9.11 -3.84
N THR A 170 15.01 8.59 -4.92
CA THR A 170 15.27 7.15 -5.10
C THR A 170 16.61 6.98 -5.83
N LYS A 171 17.30 5.84 -5.64
CA LYS A 171 18.61 5.60 -6.26
C LYS A 171 18.54 5.62 -7.79
N THR A 172 17.39 5.25 -8.36
CA THR A 172 17.23 5.07 -9.81
C THR A 172 16.78 6.34 -10.52
N GLN A 173 16.00 7.19 -9.87
CA GLN A 173 15.35 8.35 -10.52
C GLN A 173 15.66 9.68 -9.83
N GLY A 174 16.43 9.66 -8.74
CA GLY A 174 16.89 10.83 -7.99
C GLY A 174 15.76 11.70 -7.44
N PHE A 175 16.15 12.89 -6.99
CA PHE A 175 15.26 13.87 -6.39
C PHE A 175 14.33 14.52 -7.42
N ARG A 176 13.01 14.42 -7.20
CA ARG A 176 12.00 15.08 -8.04
C ARG A 176 10.70 15.35 -7.31
N LYS A 177 9.93 16.31 -7.84
CA LYS A 177 8.55 16.56 -7.42
C LYS A 177 7.63 15.51 -8.03
N ILE A 178 6.68 15.00 -7.24
CA ILE A 178 5.63 14.09 -7.69
C ILE A 178 4.25 14.71 -7.46
N THR A 179 3.32 14.36 -8.34
CA THR A 179 1.91 14.75 -8.21
C THR A 179 1.13 13.52 -7.79
N ILE A 180 0.58 13.53 -6.57
CA ILE A 180 -0.21 12.42 -6.08
C ILE A 180 -1.65 12.55 -6.60
N ARG A 181 -2.15 11.52 -7.28
CA ARG A 181 -3.56 11.42 -7.69
C ARG A 181 -4.37 10.73 -6.58
N SER A 182 -5.68 11.01 -6.53
CA SER A 182 -6.61 10.65 -5.42
C SER A 182 -6.77 9.16 -5.07
N GLY A 183 -6.00 8.24 -5.67
CA GLY A 183 -5.95 6.81 -5.31
C GLY A 183 -4.56 6.29 -4.95
N GLU A 184 -3.50 7.07 -5.14
CA GLU A 184 -2.11 6.65 -4.90
C GLU A 184 -1.62 7.02 -3.49
N LEU A 185 -2.41 7.80 -2.75
CA LEU A 185 -2.04 8.34 -1.44
C LEU A 185 -1.70 7.22 -0.42
N LEU A 186 -2.45 6.11 -0.43
CA LEU A 186 -2.23 4.96 0.44
C LEU A 186 -0.90 4.25 0.19
N PHE A 187 -0.42 4.26 -1.06
CA PHE A 187 0.88 3.69 -1.41
C PHE A 187 2.00 4.58 -0.88
N TYR A 188 1.85 5.90 -1.06
CA TYR A 188 2.83 6.87 -0.60
C TYR A 188 2.85 7.01 0.94
N ASP A 189 1.73 6.82 1.65
CA ASP A 189 1.70 6.83 3.12
C ASP A 189 2.55 5.72 3.74
N LYS A 190 2.55 4.52 3.14
CA LYS A 190 3.44 3.43 3.58
C LYS A 190 4.91 3.75 3.29
N GLN A 191 5.21 4.41 2.17
CA GLN A 191 6.57 4.80 1.83
C GLN A 191 7.08 5.96 2.68
N LEU A 192 6.22 6.93 2.97
CA LEU A 192 6.44 8.04 3.87
C LEU A 192 6.97 7.52 5.22
N LYS A 193 6.23 6.60 5.87
CA LYS A 193 6.63 6.04 7.17
C LYS A 193 8.03 5.43 7.21
N ASN A 194 8.54 4.96 6.07
CA ASN A 194 9.84 4.29 5.97
C ASN A 194 10.96 5.20 5.43
N SER A 195 10.69 6.50 5.24
CA SER A 195 11.64 7.43 4.63
C SER A 195 12.41 8.21 5.70
N PRO A 196 13.70 7.89 5.97
CA PRO A 196 14.51 8.67 6.89
C PRO A 196 14.82 10.06 6.30
N ILE A 197 14.62 11.11 7.10
CA ILE A 197 14.93 12.50 6.72
C ILE A 197 16.01 13.06 7.64
N SER A 198 17.14 13.42 7.04
CA SER A 198 18.20 14.22 7.66
C SER A 198 18.22 15.61 7.05
N ILE A 199 18.39 16.63 7.89
CA ILE A 199 18.49 18.03 7.47
C ILE A 199 19.95 18.43 7.66
N CYS A 200 20.57 18.92 6.61
CA CYS A 200 21.87 19.57 6.67
C CYS A 200 21.56 21.07 6.69
N VAL A 201 21.71 21.68 7.87
CA VAL A 201 21.53 23.14 8.05
C VAL A 201 22.76 23.85 7.54
#